data_AF-A0A7S2SMA1-F1
#
_entry.id   AF-A0A7S2SMA1-F1
#
_cell.length_a   1.000
_cell.length_b   1.000
_cell.length_c   1.000
_cell.angle_alpha   90.00
_cell.angle_beta   90.00
_cell.angle_gamma   90.00
#
_symmetry.space_group_name_H-M   'P 1'
#
loop_
_entity.id
_entity.type
_entity.pdbx_description
1 polymer ?
#
loop_
_entity_poly.entity_id
_entity_poly.type
_entity_poly.pdbx_seq_one_letter_code
_entity_poly.pdbx_strand_id
1 'polypeptide(L)'
;MANLCVDSFDDALQQFEGTHSFLNFCKAPPVLKRITAGAAGALQSEGEDQDQSDRPPPDAALLQATRSSVYSCRVADSNHVVAGTPCIRVEVVGQSFVYNQIRLMVGAAWAVADGTVSHELVSQALELPERLAHQFRQALFPLAPACGLLLVDAGFDRFPVNSIATDAQRAQDLATPPKYILLSPEAAEDNARWRLRLQEHVVDAWTAPAAAEFSQRFLPNFKVDPAVPAYVASRWAAFRRDDAHKRADRARREEEIRERHAATQSDGPATARTYRSLLPQGFSTAAVAYFRTVPGQRIADLQRGLSLCIQEGQIPHTATTKELLDFASTYGEGELIRRGSEERLSRQGSKKQQQQQ
;
A
#
# COMPACT_ATOMS: atom_id res chain seq x y z
N MET A 1 -4.18 12.69 -30.27
CA MET A 1 -3.90 12.44 -28.85
C MET A 1 -2.73 13.32 -28.48
N ALA A 2 -2.78 14.08 -27.39
CA ALA A 2 -1.56 14.64 -26.82
C ALA A 2 -0.59 13.47 -26.58
N ASN A 3 0.69 13.63 -26.93
CA ASN A 3 1.69 12.62 -26.66
C ASN A 3 1.83 12.49 -25.15
N LEU A 4 1.14 11.51 -24.56
CA LEU A 4 1.29 11.18 -23.15
C LEU A 4 2.76 10.86 -22.89
N CYS A 5 3.40 11.60 -21.99
CA CYS A 5 4.75 11.26 -21.56
C CYS A 5 4.67 9.99 -20.70
N VAL A 6 5.01 8.85 -21.30
CA VAL A 6 4.91 7.54 -20.64
C VAL A 6 5.79 7.49 -19.38
N ASP A 7 6.97 8.10 -19.42
CA ASP A 7 7.87 8.14 -18.27
C ASP A 7 7.26 8.93 -17.11
N SER A 8 6.72 10.13 -17.37
CA SER A 8 6.02 10.91 -16.34
C SER A 8 4.76 10.20 -15.81
N PHE A 9 4.05 9.46 -16.68
CA PHE A 9 2.91 8.64 -16.27
C PHE A 9 3.33 7.50 -15.34
N ASP A 10 4.42 6.79 -15.67
CA ASP A 10 4.95 5.72 -14.84
C ASP A 10 5.50 6.24 -13.50
N ASP A 11 6.29 7.32 -13.52
CA ASP A 11 6.77 8.01 -12.31
C ASP A 11 5.61 8.42 -11.39
N ALA A 12 4.49 8.87 -11.98
CA ALA A 12 3.31 9.23 -11.21
C ALA A 12 2.59 8.01 -10.60
N LEU A 13 2.54 6.88 -11.31
CA LEU A 13 1.99 5.62 -10.79
C LEU A 13 2.81 5.09 -9.61
N GLN A 14 4.14 5.16 -9.70
CA GLN A 14 5.04 4.64 -8.67
C GLN A 14 4.89 5.37 -7.31
N GLN A 15 4.40 6.62 -7.30
CA GLN A 15 4.10 7.34 -6.05
C GLN A 15 3.06 6.63 -5.16
N PHE A 16 2.21 5.78 -5.76
CA PHE A 16 1.19 5.05 -5.01
C PHE A 16 1.72 3.81 -4.31
N GLU A 17 2.93 3.35 -4.62
CA GLU A 17 3.56 2.22 -3.96
C GLU A 17 3.85 2.52 -2.48
N GLY A 18 3.64 1.53 -1.61
CA GLY A 18 3.75 1.70 -0.16
C GLY A 18 2.40 1.65 0.56
N THR A 19 2.41 2.05 1.83
CA THR A 19 1.21 2.10 2.68
C THR A 19 0.79 3.55 2.90
N HIS A 20 -0.33 3.94 2.27
CA HIS A 20 -0.84 5.31 2.26
C HIS A 20 -2.27 5.37 2.81
N SER A 21 -2.74 6.58 3.13
CA SER A 21 -4.17 6.83 3.24
C SER A 21 -4.71 7.20 1.86
N PHE A 22 -5.55 6.35 1.28
CA PHE A 22 -6.19 6.61 0.00
C PHE A 22 -7.48 7.43 0.13
N LEU A 23 -7.57 8.27 1.17
CA LEU A 23 -8.75 9.09 1.46
C LEU A 23 -9.09 10.03 0.29
N ASN A 24 -8.08 10.68 -0.31
CA ASN A 24 -8.23 11.56 -1.47
C ASN A 24 -8.31 10.79 -2.81
N PHE A 25 -8.10 9.48 -2.77
CA PHE A 25 -8.16 8.58 -3.92
C PHE A 25 -9.32 7.60 -3.77
N CYS A 26 -10.42 7.99 -3.13
CA CYS A 26 -11.61 7.16 -3.07
C CYS A 26 -12.89 7.99 -3.13
N LYS A 27 -13.96 7.37 -3.63
CA LYS A 27 -15.31 7.90 -3.39
C LYS A 27 -15.79 7.29 -2.08
N ALA A 28 -16.05 8.10 -1.06
CA ALA A 28 -16.54 7.60 0.23
C ALA A 28 -17.72 6.63 0.03
N PRO A 29 -17.56 5.32 0.33
CA PRO A 29 -18.68 4.40 0.31
C PRO A 29 -19.78 4.83 1.28
N PRO A 30 -21.04 4.41 1.05
CA PRO A 30 -22.16 4.66 1.95
C PRO A 30 -21.92 4.19 3.39
N VAL A 31 -21.09 3.16 3.59
CA VAL A 31 -20.66 2.69 4.92
C VAL A 31 -19.79 3.73 5.65
N LEU A 32 -18.92 4.46 4.94
CA LEU A 32 -18.18 5.56 5.54
C LEU A 32 -19.11 6.72 5.92
N LYS A 33 -20.17 6.96 5.14
CA LYS A 33 -21.23 7.92 5.54
C LYS A 33 -21.91 7.51 6.84
N ARG A 34 -22.07 6.21 7.13
CA ARG A 34 -22.62 5.71 8.39
C ARG A 34 -21.63 5.82 9.55
N ILE A 35 -20.34 5.63 9.32
CA ILE A 35 -19.30 5.87 10.35
C ILE A 35 -19.26 7.35 10.72
N THR A 36 -19.33 8.25 9.73
CA THR A 36 -19.38 9.70 9.98
C THR A 36 -20.74 10.17 10.54
N ALA A 37 -21.86 9.57 10.12
CA ALA A 37 -23.19 9.94 10.60
C ALA A 37 -23.53 9.34 11.97
N GLY A 38 -23.03 8.15 12.29
CA GLY A 38 -23.17 7.53 13.61
C GLY A 38 -22.41 8.29 14.69
N ALA A 39 -21.32 8.98 14.35
CA ALA A 39 -20.62 9.90 15.24
C ALA A 39 -21.43 11.19 15.52
N ALA A 40 -22.29 11.62 14.58
CA ALA A 40 -23.15 12.79 14.75
C ALA A 40 -24.52 12.45 15.39
N GLY A 41 -25.02 11.21 15.21
CA GLY A 41 -26.33 10.76 15.71
C GLY A 41 -26.32 10.13 17.11
N ALA A 42 -25.15 9.84 17.69
CA ALA A 42 -25.05 9.25 19.04
C ALA A 42 -25.14 10.29 20.18
N LEU A 43 -25.59 11.51 19.89
CA LEU A 43 -25.83 12.57 20.88
C LEU A 43 -27.24 12.53 21.50
N GLN A 44 -28.04 11.50 21.22
CA GLN A 44 -29.37 11.30 21.82
C GLN A 44 -29.68 9.81 22.07
N SER A 45 -28.99 9.17 23.01
CA SER A 45 -29.60 8.09 23.80
C SER A 45 -28.82 7.92 25.12
N GLU A 46 -29.47 8.28 26.21
CA GLU A 46 -29.05 8.04 27.58
C GLU A 46 -28.93 6.53 27.84
N GLY A 47 -27.90 6.11 28.60
CA GLY A 47 -27.77 4.74 29.11
C GLY A 47 -26.35 4.23 29.30
N GLU A 48 -25.73 4.61 30.42
CA GLU A 48 -24.80 3.82 31.27
C GLU A 48 -23.45 3.30 30.70
N ASP A 49 -22.39 4.01 31.12
CA ASP A 49 -21.09 3.53 31.59
C ASP A 49 -20.55 2.19 31.07
N GLN A 50 -19.97 2.24 29.86
CA GLN A 50 -18.80 1.43 29.52
C GLN A 50 -17.73 2.32 28.86
N ASP A 51 -16.58 2.40 29.54
CA ASP A 51 -15.27 2.91 29.14
C ASP A 51 -15.15 3.41 27.68
N GLN A 52 -15.42 4.70 27.47
CA GLN A 52 -15.35 5.39 26.17
C GLN A 52 -13.94 5.92 25.84
N SER A 53 -12.87 5.31 26.36
CA SER A 53 -11.51 5.82 26.19
C SER A 53 -10.82 5.44 24.88
N ASP A 54 -11.40 4.54 24.05
CA ASP A 54 -10.69 3.95 22.91
C ASP A 54 -11.37 4.08 21.53
N ARG A 55 -12.47 4.86 21.40
CA ARG A 55 -13.00 5.13 20.05
C ARG A 55 -12.15 6.19 19.34
N PRO A 56 -11.49 5.85 18.21
CA PRO A 56 -10.80 6.85 17.42
C PRO A 56 -11.79 7.94 16.98
N PRO A 57 -11.41 9.23 16.98
CA PRO A 57 -12.26 10.30 16.48
C PRO A 57 -12.72 9.98 15.05
N PRO A 58 -13.89 10.50 14.61
CA PRO A 58 -14.54 10.14 13.35
C PRO A 58 -13.61 10.18 12.12
N ASP A 59 -12.59 11.04 12.11
CA ASP A 59 -11.59 11.12 11.05
C ASP A 59 -10.52 10.01 11.13
N ALA A 60 -10.11 9.59 12.33
CA ALA A 60 -9.12 8.51 12.49
C ALA A 60 -9.66 7.15 12.05
N ALA A 61 -10.95 6.86 12.30
CA ALA A 61 -11.60 5.66 11.79
C ALA A 61 -11.65 5.63 10.25
N LEU A 62 -11.95 6.78 9.64
CA LEU A 62 -11.98 6.95 8.19
C LEU A 62 -10.58 6.79 7.57
N LEU A 63 -9.56 7.37 8.21
CA LEU A 63 -8.16 7.21 7.79
C LEU A 63 -7.72 5.76 7.88
N GLN A 64 -8.10 5.04 8.93
CA GLN A 64 -7.80 3.62 9.07
C GLN A 64 -8.53 2.78 8.02
N ALA A 65 -9.79 3.09 7.73
CA ALA A 65 -10.58 2.38 6.72
C ALA A 65 -10.12 2.64 5.28
N THR A 66 -9.42 3.75 5.04
CA THR A 66 -8.84 4.11 3.73
C THR A 66 -7.34 3.83 3.65
N ARG A 67 -6.74 3.34 4.73
CA ARG A 67 -5.34 2.92 4.75
C ARG A 67 -5.21 1.59 4.03
N SER A 68 -4.43 1.56 2.97
CA SER A 68 -4.12 0.34 2.22
C SER A 68 -2.65 0.30 1.81
N SER A 69 -2.20 -0.88 1.42
CA SER A 69 -0.86 -1.11 0.91
C SER A 69 -0.92 -1.46 -0.57
N VAL A 70 -0.22 -0.70 -1.40
CA VAL A 70 0.01 -0.99 -2.81
C VAL A 70 1.45 -1.50 -2.94
N TYR A 71 1.61 -2.67 -3.51
CA TYR A 71 2.88 -3.38 -3.64
C TYR A 71 3.58 -3.06 -4.95
N SER A 72 2.80 -2.83 -6.02
CA SER A 72 3.28 -2.47 -7.35
C SER A 72 2.25 -1.58 -8.02
N CYS A 73 2.66 -0.49 -8.64
CA CYS A 73 1.79 0.35 -9.46
C CYS A 73 2.64 1.00 -10.56
N ARG A 74 2.62 0.41 -11.76
CA ARG A 74 3.53 0.80 -12.86
C ARG A 74 2.98 0.42 -14.23
N VAL A 75 3.60 0.98 -15.27
CA VAL A 75 3.48 0.54 -16.66
C VAL A 75 4.21 -0.80 -16.80
N ALA A 76 3.44 -1.85 -17.05
CA ALA A 76 3.97 -3.19 -17.32
C ALA A 76 4.37 -3.38 -18.78
N ASP A 77 3.73 -2.65 -19.70
CA ASP A 77 4.04 -2.66 -21.13
C ASP A 77 3.57 -1.35 -21.77
N SER A 78 4.53 -0.52 -22.22
CA SER A 78 4.28 0.77 -22.85
C SER A 78 3.96 0.67 -24.35
N ASN A 79 4.27 -0.46 -24.98
CA ASN A 79 4.05 -0.72 -26.40
C ASN A 79 3.02 -1.83 -26.59
N HIS A 80 2.09 -1.95 -25.64
CA HIS A 80 1.10 -3.00 -25.65
C HIS A 80 0.18 -2.85 -26.87
N VAL A 81 -0.02 -3.92 -27.63
CA VAL A 81 -0.93 -3.89 -28.79
C VAL A 81 -2.04 -4.91 -28.58
N VAL A 82 -3.27 -4.43 -28.60
CA VAL A 82 -4.47 -5.27 -28.44
C VAL A 82 -5.36 -5.09 -29.67
N ALA A 83 -5.60 -6.17 -30.40
CA ALA A 83 -6.36 -6.14 -31.67
C ALA A 83 -5.88 -5.05 -32.65
N GLY A 84 -4.56 -4.83 -32.74
CA GLY A 84 -3.96 -3.79 -33.58
C GLY A 84 -4.03 -2.37 -33.02
N THR A 85 -4.64 -2.16 -31.86
CA THR A 85 -4.74 -0.86 -31.19
C THR A 85 -3.60 -0.68 -30.19
N PRO A 86 -2.78 0.39 -30.32
CA PRO A 86 -1.77 0.72 -29.33
C PRO A 86 -2.41 1.06 -27.98
N CYS A 87 -1.87 0.49 -26.92
CA CYS A 87 -2.34 0.59 -25.54
C CYS A 87 -1.15 0.68 -24.58
N ILE A 88 -1.40 1.19 -23.37
CA ILE A 88 -0.47 1.10 -22.25
C ILE A 88 -1.08 0.14 -21.25
N ARG A 89 -0.35 -0.91 -20.87
CA ARG A 89 -0.79 -1.84 -19.84
C ARG A 89 -0.24 -1.40 -18.49
N VAL A 90 -1.12 -1.02 -17.59
CA VAL A 90 -0.79 -0.70 -16.19
C VAL A 90 -1.06 -1.92 -15.33
N GLU A 91 -0.08 -2.30 -14.50
CA GLU A 91 -0.23 -3.33 -13.49
C GLU A 91 -0.30 -2.69 -12.10
N VAL A 92 -1.32 -3.09 -11.34
CA VAL A 92 -1.51 -2.65 -9.97
C VAL A 92 -1.71 -3.87 -9.08
N VAL A 93 -0.82 -4.03 -8.09
CA VAL A 93 -0.87 -5.11 -7.10
C VAL A 93 -0.93 -4.47 -5.73
N GLY A 94 -1.84 -4.93 -4.88
CA GLY A 94 -2.03 -4.36 -3.54
C GLY A 94 -2.75 -5.31 -2.61
N GLN A 95 -2.82 -4.95 -1.33
CA GLN A 95 -3.46 -5.73 -0.29
C GLN A 95 -4.98 -5.71 -0.40
N SER A 96 -5.54 -4.53 -0.64
CA SER A 96 -6.96 -4.26 -0.81
C SER A 96 -7.13 -2.92 -1.50
N PHE A 97 -8.26 -2.71 -2.15
CA PHE A 97 -8.55 -1.44 -2.81
C PHE A 97 -9.89 -0.90 -2.35
N VAL A 98 -9.92 0.35 -1.91
CA VAL A 98 -11.18 1.04 -1.59
C VAL A 98 -11.93 1.42 -2.87
N TYR A 99 -13.20 1.77 -2.73
CA TYR A 99 -14.06 2.03 -3.89
C TYR A 99 -13.51 3.16 -4.78
N ASN A 100 -13.30 2.83 -6.06
CA ASN A 100 -12.66 3.67 -7.10
C ASN A 100 -11.17 4.01 -6.88
N GLN A 101 -10.47 3.34 -5.97
CA GLN A 101 -9.06 3.62 -5.69
C GLN A 101 -8.17 3.57 -6.92
N ILE A 102 -8.14 2.41 -7.59
CA ILE A 102 -7.29 2.19 -8.77
C ILE A 102 -7.61 3.20 -9.88
N ARG A 103 -8.90 3.48 -10.11
CA ARG A 103 -9.35 4.40 -11.15
C ARG A 103 -8.94 5.84 -10.88
N LEU A 104 -8.91 6.26 -9.62
CA LEU A 104 -8.43 7.59 -9.21
C LEU A 104 -6.90 7.66 -9.23
N MET A 105 -6.19 6.58 -8.87
CA MET A 105 -4.74 6.49 -9.02
C MET A 105 -4.31 6.66 -10.48
N VAL A 106 -4.90 5.87 -11.38
CA VAL A 106 -4.62 5.92 -12.82
C VAL A 106 -5.02 7.28 -13.42
N GLY A 107 -6.17 7.82 -13.01
CA GLY A 107 -6.59 9.15 -13.46
C GLY A 107 -5.65 10.26 -12.98
N ALA A 108 -5.19 10.21 -11.73
CA ALA A 108 -4.21 11.16 -11.21
C ALA A 108 -2.88 11.08 -11.97
N ALA A 109 -2.37 9.87 -12.21
CA ALA A 109 -1.16 9.68 -12.99
C ALA A 109 -1.28 10.23 -14.42
N TRP A 110 -2.45 10.04 -15.06
CA TRP A 110 -2.71 10.61 -16.38
C TRP A 110 -2.70 12.14 -16.31
N ALA A 111 -3.41 12.74 -15.36
CA ALA A 111 -3.44 14.19 -15.19
C ALA A 111 -2.04 14.78 -14.92
N VAL A 112 -1.15 14.02 -14.29
CA VAL A 112 0.27 14.40 -14.12
C VAL A 112 1.02 14.36 -15.45
N ALA A 113 0.92 13.27 -16.19
CA ALA A 113 1.58 13.11 -17.48
C ALA A 113 1.09 14.10 -18.55
N ASP A 114 -0.13 14.62 -18.41
CA ASP A 114 -0.71 15.69 -19.23
C ASP A 114 -0.35 17.11 -18.72
N GLY A 115 0.32 17.22 -17.58
CA GLY A 115 0.75 18.50 -16.98
C GLY A 115 -0.36 19.27 -16.26
N THR A 116 -1.56 18.70 -16.17
CA THR A 116 -2.72 19.31 -15.48
C THR A 116 -2.58 19.26 -13.95
N VAL A 117 -1.87 18.25 -13.42
CA VAL A 117 -1.61 18.02 -11.99
C VAL A 117 -0.10 17.91 -11.80
N SER A 118 0.45 18.43 -10.70
CA SER A 118 1.86 18.22 -10.38
C SER A 118 2.09 16.90 -9.65
N HIS A 119 3.28 16.30 -9.80
CA HIS A 119 3.70 15.17 -8.97
C HIS A 119 3.59 15.49 -7.48
N GLU A 120 3.98 16.71 -7.09
CA GLU A 120 3.92 17.17 -5.70
C GLU A 120 2.49 17.15 -5.13
N LEU A 121 1.48 17.55 -5.91
CA LEU A 121 0.09 17.52 -5.47
C LEU A 121 -0.39 16.08 -5.20
N VAL A 122 0.04 15.10 -5.99
CA VAL A 122 -0.27 13.68 -5.76
C VAL A 122 0.38 13.19 -4.46
N SER A 123 1.67 13.44 -4.28
CA SER A 123 2.42 13.07 -3.08
C SER A 123 1.80 13.68 -1.81
N GLN A 124 1.49 14.97 -1.82
CA GLN A 124 0.86 15.66 -0.69
C GLN A 124 -0.54 15.11 -0.37
N ALA A 125 -1.33 14.77 -1.40
CA ALA A 125 -2.66 14.21 -1.23
C ALA A 125 -2.68 12.80 -0.63
N LEU A 126 -1.60 12.02 -0.79
CA LEU A 126 -1.42 10.70 -0.17
C LEU A 126 -1.05 10.78 1.31
N GLU A 127 -0.35 11.84 1.71
CA GLU A 127 0.09 12.04 3.11
C GLU A 127 -0.98 12.73 3.97
N LEU A 128 -1.80 13.60 3.37
CA LEU A 128 -2.74 14.42 4.12
C LEU A 128 -3.85 13.58 4.78
N PRO A 129 -4.07 13.73 6.11
CA PRO A 129 -5.08 12.98 6.85
C PRO A 129 -6.49 13.60 6.73
N GLU A 130 -6.75 14.39 5.68
CA GLU A 130 -8.00 15.10 5.48
C GLU A 130 -8.50 14.98 4.05
N ARG A 131 -9.82 15.08 3.87
CA ARG A 131 -10.46 14.94 2.57
C ARG A 131 -10.61 16.28 1.89
N LEU A 132 -9.78 16.50 0.87
CA LEU A 132 -9.67 17.77 0.14
C LEU A 132 -10.91 18.10 -0.70
N ALA A 133 -11.63 17.07 -1.17
CA ALA A 133 -12.81 17.26 -2.04
C ALA A 133 -13.95 18.07 -1.40
N HIS A 134 -14.06 18.10 -0.06
CA HIS A 134 -15.09 18.89 0.63
C HIS A 134 -14.83 20.38 0.55
N GLN A 135 -13.56 20.79 0.51
CA GLN A 135 -13.16 22.20 0.50
C GLN A 135 -13.45 22.85 -0.86
N PHE A 136 -13.20 22.13 -1.95
CA PHE A 136 -13.23 22.69 -3.31
C PHE A 136 -14.49 22.35 -4.10
N ARG A 137 -15.40 21.55 -3.54
CA ARG A 137 -16.59 21.00 -4.24
C ARG A 137 -16.28 20.35 -5.60
N GLN A 138 -15.01 19.97 -5.81
CA GLN A 138 -14.48 19.41 -7.03
C GLN A 138 -13.67 18.16 -6.68
N ALA A 139 -13.68 17.17 -7.59
CA ALA A 139 -12.79 16.02 -7.48
C ALA A 139 -11.34 16.47 -7.74
N LEU A 140 -10.44 16.13 -6.82
CA LEU A 140 -9.03 16.49 -6.92
C LEU A 140 -8.33 15.79 -8.10
N PHE A 141 -8.77 14.57 -8.41
CA PHE A 141 -8.22 13.75 -9.48
C PHE A 141 -9.34 13.22 -10.37
N PRO A 142 -9.09 13.06 -11.68
CA PRO A 142 -10.07 12.53 -12.60
C PRO A 142 -10.31 11.05 -12.31
N LEU A 143 -11.54 10.59 -12.52
CA LEU A 143 -11.90 9.18 -12.35
C LEU A 143 -11.77 8.46 -13.70
N ALA A 144 -10.73 7.65 -13.88
CA ALA A 144 -10.55 6.88 -15.11
C ALA A 144 -11.78 5.99 -15.43
N PRO A 145 -12.11 5.69 -16.69
CA PRO A 145 -13.17 4.76 -17.07
C PRO A 145 -13.00 3.38 -16.44
N ALA A 146 -14.11 2.71 -16.14
CA ALA A 146 -14.07 1.36 -15.54
C ALA A 146 -13.77 0.26 -16.57
N CYS A 147 -14.04 0.52 -17.86
CA CYS A 147 -13.92 -0.47 -18.93
C CYS A 147 -12.51 -1.02 -19.12
N GLY A 148 -11.46 -0.29 -18.70
CA GLY A 148 -10.07 -0.74 -18.73
C GLY A 148 -9.61 -1.55 -17.52
N LEU A 149 -10.42 -1.67 -16.48
CA LEU A 149 -10.00 -2.29 -15.23
C LEU A 149 -10.32 -3.78 -15.22
N LEU A 150 -9.28 -4.60 -15.23
CA LEU A 150 -9.38 -6.06 -15.21
C LEU A 150 -8.80 -6.64 -13.91
N LEU A 151 -9.58 -7.47 -13.22
CA LEU A 151 -9.06 -8.30 -12.13
C LEU A 151 -8.34 -9.50 -12.73
N VAL A 152 -7.01 -9.46 -12.72
CA VAL A 152 -6.18 -10.54 -13.25
C VAL A 152 -6.01 -11.64 -12.22
N ASP A 153 -5.72 -11.29 -10.97
CA ASP A 153 -5.35 -12.26 -9.92
C ASP A 153 -5.97 -11.87 -8.57
N ALA A 154 -6.33 -12.88 -7.78
CA ALA A 154 -6.77 -12.73 -6.39
C ALA A 154 -6.07 -13.80 -5.53
N GLY A 155 -5.20 -13.36 -4.63
CA GLY A 155 -4.46 -14.24 -3.73
C GLY A 155 -4.47 -13.73 -2.30
N PHE A 156 -4.41 -14.66 -1.35
CA PHE A 156 -4.27 -14.33 0.06
C PHE A 156 -3.05 -15.07 0.61
N ASP A 157 -2.11 -14.33 1.19
CA ASP A 157 -0.96 -14.92 1.91
C ASP A 157 -1.01 -14.65 3.42
N ARG A 158 -2.23 -14.59 3.98
CA ARG A 158 -2.39 -14.42 5.43
C ARG A 158 -2.27 -15.78 6.11
N PHE A 159 -1.04 -16.09 6.52
CA PHE A 159 -0.64 -17.31 7.24
C PHE A 159 -0.72 -18.58 6.38
N PRO A 160 0.27 -19.50 6.47
CA PRO A 160 0.36 -20.68 5.61
C PRO A 160 -0.84 -21.63 5.72
N VAL A 161 -1.70 -21.45 6.73
CA VAL A 161 -2.87 -22.30 6.98
C VAL A 161 -4.02 -22.00 6.00
N ASN A 162 -4.08 -20.81 5.41
CA ASN A 162 -5.16 -20.38 4.51
C ASN A 162 -4.63 -19.63 3.28
N SER A 163 -3.39 -19.91 2.87
CA SER A 163 -2.81 -19.28 1.68
C SER A 163 -3.47 -19.80 0.40
N ILE A 164 -3.81 -18.89 -0.50
CA ILE A 164 -4.49 -19.17 -1.77
C ILE A 164 -3.72 -18.50 -2.91
N ALA A 165 -3.39 -19.27 -3.95
CA ALA A 165 -2.96 -18.76 -5.25
C ALA A 165 -4.01 -19.06 -6.31
N THR A 166 -4.15 -18.17 -7.29
CA THR A 166 -5.04 -18.41 -8.44
C THR A 166 -4.60 -19.62 -9.25
N ASP A 167 -3.31 -19.74 -9.56
CA ASP A 167 -2.75 -20.81 -10.39
C ASP A 167 -1.35 -21.24 -9.90
N ALA A 168 -0.79 -22.27 -10.55
CA ALA A 168 0.49 -22.86 -10.19
C ALA A 168 1.68 -21.92 -10.45
N GLN A 169 1.59 -21.04 -11.46
CA GLN A 169 2.64 -20.05 -11.71
C GLN A 169 2.67 -19.05 -10.56
N ARG A 170 1.50 -18.56 -10.14
CA ARG A 170 1.39 -17.64 -9.02
C ARG A 170 1.79 -18.26 -7.70
N ALA A 171 1.53 -19.55 -7.52
CA ALA A 171 1.99 -20.30 -6.36
C ALA A 171 3.52 -20.26 -6.20
N GLN A 172 4.27 -20.19 -7.30
CA GLN A 172 5.74 -20.10 -7.27
C GLN A 172 6.24 -18.72 -6.82
N ASP A 173 5.47 -17.67 -7.12
CA ASP A 173 5.80 -16.32 -6.68
C ASP A 173 5.59 -16.15 -5.17
N LEU A 174 4.74 -16.99 -4.55
CA LEU A 174 4.45 -16.94 -3.13
C LEU A 174 5.63 -17.43 -2.28
N ALA A 175 5.88 -16.71 -1.19
CA ALA A 175 6.97 -17.04 -0.27
C ALA A 175 6.80 -18.38 0.45
N THR A 176 5.56 -18.86 0.59
CA THR A 176 5.25 -20.22 1.04
C THR A 176 4.34 -20.87 0.03
N PRO A 177 4.52 -22.17 -0.25
CA PRO A 177 3.58 -22.91 -1.09
C PRO A 177 2.16 -22.68 -0.57
N PRO A 178 1.23 -22.23 -1.44
CA PRO A 178 -0.13 -21.99 -1.03
C PRO A 178 -0.78 -23.31 -0.63
N LYS A 179 -1.66 -23.26 0.37
CA LYS A 179 -2.46 -24.43 0.72
C LYS A 179 -3.46 -24.78 -0.38
N TYR A 180 -3.97 -23.77 -1.07
CA TYR A 180 -4.95 -23.93 -2.13
C TYR A 180 -4.48 -23.25 -3.41
N ILE A 181 -4.57 -23.98 -4.52
CA ILE A 181 -4.45 -23.44 -5.86
C ILE A 181 -5.85 -23.52 -6.48
N LEU A 182 -6.41 -22.38 -6.87
CA LEU A 182 -7.82 -22.30 -7.29
C LEU A 182 -8.06 -22.95 -8.65
N LEU A 183 -7.11 -22.81 -9.58
CA LEU A 183 -7.21 -23.31 -10.94
C LEU A 183 -6.31 -24.51 -11.17
N SER A 184 -6.84 -25.56 -11.81
CA SER A 184 -6.01 -26.60 -12.42
C SER A 184 -5.15 -26.01 -13.54
N PRO A 185 -4.07 -26.68 -13.99
CA PRO A 185 -3.27 -26.21 -15.13
C PRO A 185 -4.12 -25.93 -16.38
N GLU A 186 -5.07 -26.82 -16.69
CA GLU A 186 -6.01 -26.66 -17.80
C GLU A 186 -6.92 -25.44 -17.63
N ALA A 187 -7.48 -25.25 -16.43
CA ALA A 187 -8.32 -24.09 -16.12
C ALA A 187 -7.53 -22.78 -16.12
N ALA A 188 -6.24 -22.81 -15.76
CA ALA A 188 -5.34 -21.67 -15.82
C ALA A 188 -5.05 -21.27 -17.27
N GLU A 189 -4.81 -22.24 -18.15
CA GLU A 189 -4.68 -22.00 -19.60
C GLU A 189 -5.97 -21.45 -20.20
N ASP A 190 -7.13 -22.02 -19.86
CA ASP A 190 -8.44 -21.51 -20.30
C ASP A 190 -8.70 -20.09 -19.84
N ASN A 191 -8.39 -19.78 -18.60
CA ASN A 191 -8.49 -18.44 -18.04
C ASN A 191 -7.52 -17.48 -18.73
N ALA A 192 -6.28 -17.89 -19.04
CA ALA A 192 -5.34 -17.08 -19.82
C ALA A 192 -5.88 -16.77 -21.23
N ARG A 193 -6.42 -17.77 -21.94
CA ARG A 193 -7.09 -17.59 -23.24
C ARG A 193 -8.30 -16.65 -23.14
N TRP A 194 -9.11 -16.81 -22.09
CA TRP A 194 -10.27 -15.95 -21.86
C TRP A 194 -9.87 -14.50 -21.60
N ARG A 195 -8.82 -14.25 -20.81
CA ARG A 195 -8.29 -12.90 -20.55
C ARG A 195 -7.81 -12.21 -21.83
N LEU A 196 -7.16 -12.94 -22.75
CA LEU A 196 -6.77 -12.37 -24.05
C LEU A 196 -7.98 -11.88 -24.85
N ARG A 197 -9.05 -12.68 -24.93
CA ARG A 197 -10.31 -12.25 -25.58
C ARG A 197 -10.97 -11.09 -24.86
N LEU A 198 -10.88 -11.04 -23.54
CA LEU A 198 -11.43 -9.94 -22.74
C LEU A 198 -10.74 -8.61 -23.09
N GLN A 199 -9.43 -8.61 -23.33
CA GLN A 199 -8.68 -7.40 -23.72
C GLN A 199 -9.22 -6.80 -25.03
N GLU A 200 -9.62 -7.62 -26.00
CA GLU A 200 -10.25 -7.15 -27.24
C GLU A 200 -11.53 -6.35 -26.94
N HIS A 201 -12.39 -6.88 -26.06
CA HIS A 201 -13.62 -6.19 -25.63
C HIS A 201 -13.33 -4.92 -24.82
N VAL A 202 -12.21 -4.87 -24.10
CA VAL A 202 -11.76 -3.66 -23.39
C VAL A 202 -11.43 -2.55 -24.39
N VAL A 203 -10.74 -2.85 -25.49
CA VAL A 203 -10.44 -1.89 -26.55
C VAL A 203 -11.73 -1.35 -27.17
N ASP A 204 -12.67 -2.23 -27.50
CA ASP A 204 -13.97 -1.83 -28.03
C ASP A 204 -14.73 -0.92 -27.04
N ALA A 205 -14.72 -1.28 -25.76
CA ALA A 205 -15.36 -0.47 -24.73
C ALA A 205 -14.67 0.88 -24.50
N TRP A 206 -13.35 0.98 -24.71
CA TRP A 206 -12.59 2.23 -24.64
C TRP A 206 -12.82 3.15 -25.84
N THR A 207 -13.05 2.59 -27.02
CA THR A 207 -13.36 3.34 -28.23
C THR A 207 -14.84 3.71 -28.32
N ALA A 208 -15.71 3.07 -27.53
CA ALA A 208 -17.11 3.43 -27.42
C ALA A 208 -17.30 4.90 -26.98
N PRO A 209 -18.36 5.59 -27.46
CA PRO A 209 -18.53 7.04 -27.24
C PRO A 209 -18.42 7.50 -25.78
N ALA A 210 -18.90 6.71 -24.82
CA ALA A 210 -18.87 7.07 -23.40
C ALA A 210 -17.47 7.04 -22.77
N ALA A 211 -16.60 6.11 -23.19
CA ALA A 211 -15.21 6.06 -22.74
C ALA A 211 -14.33 7.01 -23.55
N ALA A 212 -14.62 7.16 -24.84
CA ALA A 212 -14.03 8.17 -25.70
C ALA A 212 -14.32 9.59 -25.17
N GLU A 213 -15.50 9.85 -24.59
CA GLU A 213 -15.81 11.13 -23.95
C GLU A 213 -14.82 11.43 -22.80
N PHE A 214 -14.34 10.44 -22.07
CA PHE A 214 -13.36 10.67 -21.01
C PHE A 214 -12.04 11.22 -21.57
N SER A 215 -11.46 10.55 -22.58
CA SER A 215 -10.17 10.94 -23.16
C SER A 215 -10.26 12.14 -24.10
N GLN A 216 -11.36 12.29 -24.82
CA GLN A 216 -11.54 13.36 -25.82
C GLN A 216 -12.12 14.64 -25.22
N ARG A 217 -12.92 14.54 -24.15
CA ARG A 217 -13.65 15.69 -23.61
C ARG A 217 -13.39 15.92 -22.13
N PHE A 218 -13.45 14.90 -21.28
CA PHE A 218 -13.34 15.11 -19.84
C PHE A 218 -11.92 15.52 -19.43
N LEU A 219 -10.91 14.72 -19.79
CA LEU A 219 -9.52 14.97 -19.43
C LEU A 219 -9.00 16.32 -19.92
N PRO A 220 -9.13 16.69 -21.22
CA PRO A 220 -8.65 17.99 -21.71
C PRO A 220 -9.33 19.19 -21.05
N ASN A 221 -10.55 18.99 -20.50
CA ASN A 221 -11.29 20.03 -19.79
C ASN A 221 -11.20 19.89 -18.27
N PHE A 222 -10.53 18.85 -17.76
CA PHE A 222 -10.29 18.70 -16.34
C PHE A 222 -9.29 19.77 -15.95
N LYS A 223 -9.71 20.71 -15.10
CA LYS A 223 -8.84 21.76 -14.59
C LYS A 223 -8.87 21.72 -13.09
N VAL A 224 -7.70 21.64 -12.48
CA VAL A 224 -7.58 21.87 -11.04
C VAL A 224 -7.67 23.38 -10.81
N ASP A 225 -8.54 23.80 -9.89
CA ASP A 225 -8.60 25.20 -9.47
C ASP A 225 -7.19 25.67 -9.03
N PRO A 226 -6.66 26.77 -9.57
CA PRO A 226 -5.31 27.26 -9.24
C PRO A 226 -5.07 27.50 -7.74
N ALA A 227 -6.10 27.69 -6.94
CA ALA A 227 -5.99 27.82 -5.48
C ALA A 227 -5.73 26.49 -4.78
N VAL A 228 -6.07 25.36 -5.40
CA VAL A 228 -5.95 24.02 -4.79
C VAL A 228 -4.50 23.66 -4.48
N PRO A 229 -3.53 23.73 -5.42
CA PRO A 229 -2.14 23.37 -5.11
C PRO A 229 -1.57 24.18 -3.94
N ALA A 230 -1.80 25.50 -3.92
CA ALA A 230 -1.32 26.37 -2.85
C ALA A 230 -1.94 26.02 -1.49
N TYR A 231 -3.24 25.73 -1.47
CA TYR A 231 -3.92 25.28 -0.25
C TYR A 231 -3.38 23.94 0.24
N VAL A 232 -3.27 22.94 -0.65
CA VAL A 232 -2.77 21.60 -0.31
C VAL A 232 -1.35 21.67 0.21
N ALA A 233 -0.47 22.44 -0.43
CA ALA A 233 0.90 22.66 0.02
C ALA A 233 0.96 23.30 1.42
N SER A 234 0.10 24.30 1.68
CA SER A 234 0.01 24.95 3.00
C SER A 234 -0.44 23.97 4.09
N ARG A 235 -1.49 23.19 3.83
CA ARG A 235 -2.01 22.16 4.75
C ARG A 235 -0.98 21.06 4.99
N TRP A 236 -0.31 20.61 3.93
CA TRP A 236 0.72 19.59 4.02
C TRP A 236 1.92 20.09 4.84
N ALA A 237 2.38 21.32 4.61
CA ALA A 237 3.46 21.92 5.39
C ALA A 237 3.10 22.03 6.88
N ALA A 238 1.86 22.40 7.21
CA ALA A 238 1.37 22.41 8.59
C ALA A 238 1.36 20.99 9.19
N PHE A 239 0.79 20.02 8.46
CA PHE A 239 0.76 18.63 8.88
C PHE A 239 2.16 18.06 9.15
N ARG A 240 3.15 18.33 8.27
CA ARG A 240 4.53 17.87 8.44
C ARG A 240 5.22 18.46 9.67
N ARG A 241 4.95 19.73 10.00
CA ARG A 241 5.46 20.34 11.24
C ARG A 241 4.88 19.64 12.46
N ASP A 242 3.57 19.45 12.50
CA ASP A 242 2.88 18.78 13.62
C ASP A 242 3.33 17.32 13.77
N ASP A 243 3.48 16.60 12.67
CA ASP A 243 3.96 15.22 12.64
C ASP A 243 5.42 15.09 13.09
N ALA A 244 6.29 16.03 12.69
CA ALA A 244 7.67 16.08 13.18
C ALA A 244 7.72 16.31 14.69
N HIS A 245 6.91 17.23 15.24
CA HIS A 245 6.79 17.44 16.67
C HIS A 245 6.31 16.18 17.39
N LYS A 246 5.24 15.52 16.91
CA LYS A 246 4.72 14.28 17.49
C LYS A 246 5.75 13.14 17.46
N ARG A 247 6.54 13.03 16.40
CA ARG A 247 7.63 12.04 16.31
C ARG A 247 8.74 12.33 17.30
N ALA A 248 9.15 13.58 17.44
CA ALA A 248 10.16 13.98 18.43
C ALA A 248 9.71 13.69 19.86
N ASP A 249 8.44 13.98 20.18
CA ASP A 249 7.86 13.67 21.49
C ASP A 249 7.76 12.16 21.75
N ARG A 250 7.36 11.38 20.73
CA ARG A 250 7.32 9.91 20.85
C ARG A 250 8.73 9.34 21.06
N ALA A 251 9.71 9.80 20.29
CA ALA A 251 11.11 9.37 20.44
C ALA A 251 11.65 9.68 21.84
N ARG A 252 11.35 10.89 22.37
CA ARG A 252 11.67 11.24 23.76
C ARG A 252 11.02 10.31 24.78
N ARG A 253 9.72 10.01 24.63
CA ARG A 253 9.04 9.08 25.55
C ARG A 253 9.60 7.67 25.46
N GLU A 254 9.95 7.20 24.27
CA GLU A 254 10.58 5.90 24.06
C GLU A 254 11.99 5.84 24.65
N GLU A 255 12.77 6.91 24.56
CA GLU A 255 14.05 7.11 25.26
C GLU A 255 13.85 7.03 26.78
N GLU A 256 12.93 7.81 27.34
CA GLU A 256 12.64 7.83 28.78
C GLU A 256 12.18 6.45 29.29
N ILE A 257 11.32 5.76 28.53
CA ILE A 257 10.89 4.38 28.83
C ILE A 257 12.09 3.43 28.80
N ARG A 258 12.98 3.58 27.82
CA ARG A 258 14.18 2.74 27.70
C ARG A 258 15.16 2.99 28.83
N GLU A 259 15.43 4.24 29.21
CA GLU A 259 16.28 4.57 30.36
C GLU A 259 15.71 3.97 31.65
N ARG A 260 14.39 4.05 31.85
CA ARG A 260 13.71 3.39 32.99
C ARG A 260 13.85 1.87 32.95
N HIS A 261 13.74 1.24 31.78
CA HIS A 261 13.93 -0.20 31.64
C HIS A 261 15.39 -0.61 31.85
N ALA A 262 16.35 0.17 31.36
CA ALA A 262 17.77 -0.07 31.57
C ALA A 262 18.16 0.09 33.05
N ALA A 263 17.57 1.08 33.74
CA ALA A 263 17.76 1.29 35.17
C ALA A 263 17.12 0.19 36.04
N THR A 264 16.07 -0.47 35.55
CA THR A 264 15.36 -1.56 36.26
C THR A 264 15.91 -2.96 35.90
N GLN A 265 16.78 -3.09 34.89
CA GLN A 265 17.41 -4.35 34.50
C GLN A 265 18.70 -4.62 35.27
N SER A 266 18.56 -4.97 36.56
CA SER A 266 19.43 -5.95 37.20
C SER A 266 18.69 -7.30 37.17
N ASP A 267 19.28 -8.30 36.51
CA ASP A 267 18.90 -9.72 36.53
C ASP A 267 17.58 -10.14 35.85
N GLY A 268 17.64 -10.30 34.52
CA GLY A 268 16.69 -11.13 33.79
C GLY A 268 17.09 -11.33 32.32
N PRO A 269 16.92 -12.55 31.73
CA PRO A 269 17.28 -12.80 30.34
C PRO A 269 16.44 -11.89 29.44
N ALA A 270 17.11 -11.17 28.53
CA ALA A 270 16.49 -10.27 27.56
C ALA A 270 15.30 -10.96 26.88
N THR A 271 14.10 -10.67 27.36
CA THR A 271 12.87 -11.26 26.85
C THR A 271 12.69 -10.77 25.42
N ALA A 272 12.94 -11.70 24.50
CA ALA A 272 12.74 -11.66 23.06
C ALA A 272 11.91 -10.46 22.57
N ARG A 273 12.57 -9.31 22.35
CA ARG A 273 11.98 -8.25 21.53
C ARG A 273 11.66 -8.87 20.19
N THR A 274 10.38 -8.97 19.87
CA THR A 274 9.93 -9.48 18.58
C THR A 274 10.58 -8.62 17.51
N TYR A 275 11.25 -9.20 16.51
CA TYR A 275 11.95 -8.47 15.45
C TYR A 275 11.12 -7.32 14.81
N ARG A 276 9.79 -7.43 14.86
CA ARG A 276 8.84 -6.37 14.47
C ARG A 276 8.97 -5.04 15.24
N SER A 277 9.49 -5.04 16.47
CA SER A 277 9.68 -3.82 17.25
C SER A 277 10.99 -3.10 16.96
N LEU A 278 11.91 -3.72 16.19
CA LEU A 278 13.20 -3.14 15.81
C LEU A 278 13.16 -2.48 14.43
N LEU A 279 12.06 -2.61 13.69
CA LEU A 279 11.94 -2.10 12.33
C LEU A 279 10.85 -1.01 12.25
N PRO A 280 11.02 -0.01 11.36
CA PRO A 280 10.01 1.01 11.13
C PRO A 280 8.64 0.42 10.76
N GLN A 281 7.57 1.08 11.20
CA GLN A 281 6.21 0.71 10.80
C GLN A 281 6.06 0.79 9.28
N GLY A 282 5.50 -0.25 8.66
CA GLY A 282 5.33 -0.32 7.21
C GLY A 282 6.57 -0.79 6.43
N PHE A 283 7.68 -1.14 7.12
CA PHE A 283 8.87 -1.69 6.47
C PHE A 283 8.56 -2.88 5.57
N SER A 284 7.69 -3.82 5.99
CA SER A 284 7.31 -4.97 5.16
C SER A 284 6.77 -4.55 3.79
N THR A 285 5.90 -3.54 3.74
CA THR A 285 5.34 -3.04 2.48
C THR A 285 6.41 -2.34 1.64
N ALA A 286 7.27 -1.54 2.28
CA ALA A 286 8.37 -0.88 1.59
C ALA A 286 9.35 -1.89 0.97
N ALA A 287 9.67 -2.98 1.69
CA ALA A 287 10.51 -4.05 1.20
C ALA A 287 9.88 -4.82 0.04
N VAL A 288 8.58 -5.11 0.10
CA VAL A 288 7.80 -5.70 -1.01
C VAL A 288 7.91 -4.83 -2.26
N ALA A 289 7.68 -3.51 -2.12
CA ALA A 289 7.76 -2.56 -3.22
C ALA A 289 9.19 -2.45 -3.78
N TYR A 290 10.20 -2.34 -2.91
CA TYR A 290 11.60 -2.16 -3.29
C TYR A 290 12.18 -3.40 -4.00
N PHE A 291 11.99 -4.59 -3.42
CA PHE A 291 12.54 -5.84 -3.97
C PHE A 291 11.64 -6.51 -5.01
N ARG A 292 10.49 -5.91 -5.35
CA ARG A 292 9.54 -6.43 -6.35
C ARG A 292 9.11 -7.88 -6.07
N THR A 293 9.01 -8.22 -4.80
CA THR A 293 8.56 -9.53 -4.32
C THR A 293 7.14 -9.45 -3.81
N VAL A 294 6.48 -10.57 -3.58
CA VAL A 294 5.20 -10.60 -2.89
C VAL A 294 5.38 -10.54 -1.37
N PRO A 295 4.39 -10.01 -0.61
CA PRO A 295 4.36 -10.16 0.84
C PRO A 295 4.37 -11.65 1.22
N GLY A 296 4.94 -11.98 2.38
CA GLY A 296 4.93 -13.35 2.88
C GLY A 296 6.11 -13.72 3.76
N GLN A 297 6.38 -15.03 3.86
CA GLN A 297 7.47 -15.57 4.68
C GLN A 297 8.86 -15.06 4.28
N ARG A 298 9.09 -14.79 2.99
CA ARG A 298 10.34 -14.25 2.46
C ARG A 298 10.63 -12.88 3.09
N ILE A 299 9.62 -12.01 3.10
CA ILE A 299 9.70 -10.70 3.76
C ILE A 299 9.85 -10.85 5.28
N ALA A 300 9.13 -11.80 5.89
CA ALA A 300 9.27 -12.05 7.33
C ALA A 300 10.69 -12.53 7.71
N ASP A 301 11.30 -13.37 6.87
CA ASP A 301 12.66 -13.85 7.04
C ASP A 301 13.68 -12.72 6.76
N LEU A 302 13.47 -11.89 5.74
CA LEU A 302 14.26 -10.65 5.52
C LEU A 302 14.23 -9.73 6.75
N GLN A 303 13.04 -9.45 7.31
CA GLN A 303 12.89 -8.61 8.50
C GLN A 303 13.63 -9.17 9.71
N ARG A 304 13.61 -10.50 9.87
CA ARG A 304 14.33 -11.18 10.93
C ARG A 304 15.84 -11.12 10.72
N GLY A 305 16.33 -11.34 9.50
CA GLY A 305 17.73 -11.18 9.14
C GLY A 305 18.25 -9.77 9.45
N LEU A 306 17.49 -8.74 9.07
CA LEU A 306 17.82 -7.34 9.41
C LEU A 306 17.85 -7.10 10.91
N SER A 307 16.91 -7.68 11.66
CA SER A 307 16.88 -7.53 13.11
C SER A 307 18.07 -8.19 13.81
N LEU A 308 18.56 -9.31 13.28
CA LEU A 308 19.81 -9.92 13.75
C LEU A 308 21.00 -8.99 13.50
N CYS A 309 21.07 -8.36 12.32
CA CYS A 309 22.14 -7.39 12.01
C CYS A 309 22.10 -6.15 12.94
N ILE A 310 20.90 -5.67 13.29
CA ILE A 310 20.72 -4.60 14.29
C ILE A 310 21.21 -5.05 15.67
N GLN A 311 20.87 -6.26 16.09
CA GLN A 311 21.29 -6.82 17.39
C GLN A 311 22.82 -7.04 17.45
N GLU A 312 23.43 -7.38 16.33
CA GLU A 312 24.89 -7.53 16.18
C GLU A 312 25.63 -6.18 16.04
N GLY A 313 24.91 -5.05 16.02
CA GLY A 313 25.50 -3.72 15.89
C GLY A 313 25.98 -3.38 14.48
N GLN A 314 25.63 -4.17 13.46
CA GLN A 314 25.97 -3.89 12.06
C GLN A 314 25.13 -2.76 11.46
N ILE A 315 23.93 -2.55 12.01
CA ILE A 315 23.01 -1.49 11.61
C ILE A 315 22.57 -0.73 12.86
N PRO A 316 22.57 0.61 12.86
CA PRO A 316 21.99 1.39 13.95
C PRO A 316 20.52 1.03 14.17
N HIS A 317 20.10 0.96 15.44
CA HIS A 317 18.70 0.77 15.80
C HIS A 317 17.78 1.93 15.37
N THR A 318 18.38 3.08 15.01
CA THR A 318 17.71 4.28 14.49
C THR A 318 17.62 4.31 12.97
N ALA A 319 18.09 3.28 12.27
CA ALA A 319 18.09 3.25 10.81
C ALA A 319 16.68 3.44 10.24
N THR A 320 16.59 4.36 9.29
CA THR A 320 15.37 4.66 8.53
C THR A 320 15.02 3.50 7.60
N THR A 321 13.77 3.47 7.11
CA THR A 321 13.32 2.49 6.11
C THR A 321 14.24 2.46 4.89
N LYS A 322 14.68 3.64 4.40
CA LYS A 322 15.57 3.73 3.24
C LYS A 322 16.94 3.11 3.53
N GLU A 323 17.56 3.46 4.65
CA GLU A 323 18.88 2.92 5.05
C GLU A 323 18.83 1.39 5.23
N LEU A 324 17.74 0.86 5.78
CA LEU A 324 17.54 -0.59 5.92
C LEU A 324 17.41 -1.29 4.56
N LEU A 325 16.70 -0.68 3.59
CA LEU A 325 16.55 -1.23 2.24
C LEU A 325 17.87 -1.17 1.46
N ASP A 326 18.59 -0.05 1.56
CA ASP A 326 19.89 0.13 0.91
C ASP A 326 20.94 -0.83 1.51
N PHE A 327 20.92 -1.04 2.84
CA PHE A 327 21.73 -2.06 3.50
C PHE A 327 21.37 -3.45 3.00
N ALA A 328 20.09 -3.81 2.93
CA ALA A 328 19.66 -5.12 2.46
C ALA A 328 20.06 -5.38 1.00
N SER A 329 19.99 -4.36 0.15
CA SER A 329 20.46 -4.40 -1.23
C SER A 329 21.97 -4.66 -1.31
N THR A 330 22.76 -3.96 -0.49
CA THR A 330 24.23 -4.05 -0.47
C THR A 330 24.73 -5.35 0.16
N TYR A 331 24.11 -5.78 1.26
CA TYR A 331 24.45 -7.01 1.99
C TYR A 331 24.05 -8.27 1.21
N GLY A 332 23.01 -8.16 0.39
CA GLY A 332 22.41 -9.26 -0.36
C GLY A 332 21.11 -9.73 0.29
N GLU A 333 19.98 -9.44 -0.36
CA GLU A 333 18.64 -9.81 0.10
C GLU A 333 18.54 -11.31 0.43
N GLY A 334 19.07 -12.17 -0.45
CA GLY A 334 19.04 -13.63 -0.27
C GLY A 334 19.77 -14.11 0.98
N GLU A 335 20.86 -13.44 1.37
CA GLU A 335 21.63 -13.81 2.55
C GLU A 335 20.89 -13.41 3.84
N LEU A 336 20.28 -12.23 3.88
CA LEU A 336 19.44 -11.83 5.02
C LEU A 336 18.24 -12.76 5.19
N ILE A 337 17.60 -13.15 4.08
CA ILE A 337 16.50 -14.12 4.09
C ILE A 337 16.98 -15.47 4.63
N ARG A 338 18.13 -15.97 4.16
CA ARG A 338 18.72 -17.23 4.64
C ARG A 338 18.94 -17.20 6.15
N ARG A 339 19.60 -16.15 6.66
CA ARG A 339 19.84 -15.95 8.10
C ARG A 339 18.54 -15.90 8.90
N GLY A 340 17.54 -15.19 8.41
CA GLY A 340 16.21 -15.14 9.04
C GLY A 340 15.51 -16.50 9.05
N SER A 341 15.58 -17.26 7.96
CA SER A 341 14.99 -18.60 7.89
C SER A 341 15.66 -19.56 8.89
N GLU A 342 16.98 -19.50 9.03
CA GLU A 342 17.75 -20.35 9.96
C GLU A 342 17.38 -20.08 11.42
N GLU A 343 17.27 -18.82 11.83
CA GLU A 343 16.82 -18.46 13.18
C GLU A 343 15.40 -18.98 13.45
N ARG A 344 14.51 -18.86 12.46
CA ARG A 344 13.12 -19.32 12.59
C ARG A 344 13.05 -20.82 12.83
N LEU A 345 13.76 -21.58 12.00
CA LEU A 345 13.79 -23.04 12.07
C LEU A 345 14.42 -23.51 13.38
N SER A 346 15.49 -22.86 13.83
CA SER A 346 16.12 -23.12 15.12
C SER A 346 15.12 -22.96 16.28
N ARG A 347 14.37 -21.84 16.32
CA ARG A 347 13.33 -21.60 17.35
C ARG A 347 12.17 -22.58 17.30
N GLN A 348 11.77 -23.03 16.11
CA GLN A 348 10.72 -24.04 15.96
C GLN A 348 11.17 -25.41 16.48
N GLY A 349 12.45 -25.77 16.28
CA GLY A 349 13.05 -26.98 16.83
C GLY A 349 13.05 -26.98 18.36
N SER A 350 13.50 -25.89 18.98
CA SER A 350 13.52 -25.76 20.45
C SER A 350 12.13 -25.85 21.08
N LYS A 351 11.11 -25.24 20.45
CA LYS A 351 9.73 -25.31 20.94
C LYS A 351 9.13 -26.72 20.86
N LYS A 352 9.46 -27.49 19.82
CA LYS A 352 9.00 -28.89 19.71
C LYS A 352 9.65 -29.79 20.75
N GLN A 353 10.92 -29.57 21.07
CA GLN A 353 11.61 -30.31 22.14
C GLN A 353 11.04 -29.99 23.52
N GLN A 354 10.70 -28.73 23.80
CA GLN A 354 10.06 -28.33 25.06
C GLN A 354 8.62 -28.83 25.23
N GLN A 355 7.93 -29.19 24.14
CA GLN A 355 6.58 -29.76 24.21
C GLN A 355 6.57 -31.30 24.34
N GLN A 356 7.73 -31.94 24.18
CA GLN A 356 7.90 -33.39 24.32
C GLN A 356 8.52 -33.80 25.67
N GLN A 357 8.92 -32.81 26.47
CA GLN A 357 9.29 -32.94 27.89
C GLN A 357 8.11 -32.51 28.73
#